data_AF-A0A7J8UY56-F1
#
_entry.id   AF-A0A7J8UY56-F1
#
_cell.length_a   1.000
_cell.length_b   1.000
_cell.length_c   1.000
_cell.angle_alpha   90.00
_cell.angle_beta   90.00
_cell.angle_gamma   90.00
#
_symmetry.space_group_name_H-M   'P 1'
#
loop_
_entity.id
_entity.type
_entity.pdbx_description
1 polymer ?
#
loop_
_entity_poly.entity_id
_entity_poly.type
_entity_poly.pdbx_seq_one_letter_code
_entity_poly.pdbx_strand_id
1 'polypeptide(L)'
;MFHLNLGVHDDPTVHLTVLQLLYTYDFPTVIASASTALEILPVALELLFEDCVKACVKFLEAVPWSEEEEKRVLSLIPLLREEESKELLARVSPGEDDFYEEMLHGLIEKAMYSQPNMAFVKVFVAKLLRDFSSRESARRVLERAFDANLRIVKESLEQYSSPDFRGDHNETEAIQRLHLHTAMTNGRHLLWLVERMIELKVADLAVKQWSEQAAFTVDLQKAFRDDAWRNIVPGLPAVMLRCTCKLASAVAAGTILSSRQVRMKLVKDWLPVLISCKDNVSPMLPSHKTLYLELEETFLRIISTLPMSDAQVLLQQCLSFSTRNVEDCPHLVTAFNTWFRRASQPPQMENLG
;
A
#
# COMPACT_ATOMS: atom_id res chain seq x y z
N MET A 1 38.78 -19.50 54.31
CA MET A 1 39.32 -19.37 52.94
C MET A 1 38.11 -19.50 52.03
N PHE A 2 37.67 -18.41 51.40
CA PHE A 2 36.55 -18.45 50.47
C PHE A 2 37.08 -18.90 49.11
N HIS A 3 36.63 -20.07 48.64
CA HIS A 3 36.92 -20.55 47.30
C HIS A 3 35.80 -20.09 46.37
N LEU A 4 36.09 -19.09 45.54
CA LEU A 4 35.26 -18.74 44.39
C LEU A 4 35.65 -19.66 43.23
N ASN A 5 34.77 -20.60 42.88
CA ASN A 5 34.84 -21.33 41.62
C ASN A 5 33.99 -20.58 40.61
N LEU A 6 34.65 -19.78 39.77
CA LEU A 6 34.02 -19.10 38.65
C LEU A 6 33.86 -20.07 37.49
N GLY A 7 32.72 -20.01 36.79
CA GLY A 7 32.48 -20.82 35.60
C GLY A 7 33.59 -20.62 34.57
N VAL A 8 33.96 -21.68 33.83
CA VAL A 8 34.93 -21.56 32.74
C VAL A 8 34.27 -20.79 31.59
N HIS A 9 34.48 -19.48 31.55
CA HIS A 9 34.24 -18.68 30.37
C HIS A 9 35.43 -18.80 29.41
N ASP A 10 35.17 -18.67 28.11
CA ASP A 10 36.18 -18.84 27.06
C ASP A 10 37.34 -17.82 27.13
N ASP A 11 37.17 -16.70 27.85
CA ASP A 11 38.22 -15.69 28.06
C ASP A 11 38.39 -15.27 29.54
N PRO A 12 39.53 -15.60 30.19
CA PRO A 12 39.81 -15.21 31.57
C PRO A 12 40.10 -13.71 31.75
N THR A 13 40.38 -12.97 30.67
CA THR A 13 40.72 -11.55 30.76
C THR A 13 39.55 -10.70 31.25
N VAL A 14 38.33 -11.04 30.84
CA VAL A 14 37.09 -10.36 31.27
C VAL A 14 36.91 -10.47 32.79
N HIS A 15 37.17 -11.65 33.38
CA HIS A 15 37.10 -11.85 34.82
C HIS A 15 38.10 -10.97 35.58
N LEU A 16 39.33 -10.87 35.07
CA LEU A 16 40.33 -9.97 35.64
C LEU A 16 39.89 -8.52 35.56
N THR A 17 39.27 -8.10 34.45
CA THR A 17 38.70 -6.76 34.30
C THR A 17 37.60 -6.48 35.32
N VAL A 18 36.64 -7.40 35.51
CA VAL A 18 35.59 -7.23 36.51
C VAL A 18 36.15 -7.18 37.94
N LEU A 19 37.14 -8.03 38.23
CA LEU A 19 37.84 -8.00 39.52
C LEU A 19 38.60 -6.68 39.74
N GLN A 20 39.23 -6.11 38.71
CA GLN A 20 39.86 -4.80 38.80
C GLN A 20 38.82 -3.70 39.08
N LEU A 21 37.65 -3.76 38.44
CA LEU A 21 36.56 -2.80 38.66
C LEU A 21 36.04 -2.81 40.10
N LEU A 22 36.11 -3.93 40.84
CA LEU A 22 35.79 -3.97 42.28
C LEU A 22 36.68 -3.06 43.13
N TYR A 23 37.90 -2.75 42.65
CA TYR A 23 38.85 -1.89 43.34
C TYR A 23 38.88 -0.46 42.77
N THR A 24 38.76 -0.30 41.45
CA THR A 24 38.93 1.00 40.80
C THR A 24 37.64 1.79 40.65
N TYR A 25 36.49 1.10 40.51
CA TYR A 25 35.20 1.71 40.14
C TYR A 25 35.26 2.54 38.85
N ASP A 26 36.24 2.27 37.98
CA ASP A 26 36.47 3.03 36.76
C ASP A 26 35.60 2.52 35.59
N PHE A 27 34.29 2.47 35.80
CA PHE A 27 33.33 1.99 34.81
C PHE A 27 33.34 2.78 33.49
N PRO A 28 33.44 4.13 33.47
CA PRO A 28 33.34 4.90 32.23
C PRO A 28 34.48 4.64 31.24
N THR A 29 35.67 4.27 31.72
CA THR A 29 36.81 3.99 30.85
C THR A 29 36.79 2.55 30.34
N VAL A 30 36.36 1.62 31.19
CA VAL A 30 36.36 0.17 30.89
C VAL A 30 35.16 -0.22 30.03
N ILE A 31 33.96 0.27 30.36
CA ILE A 31 32.74 -0.01 29.60
C ILE A 31 32.65 1.01 28.45
N ALA A 32 33.51 0.84 27.46
CA ALA A 32 33.65 1.77 26.34
C ALA A 32 32.84 1.39 25.09
N SER A 33 32.25 0.18 25.05
CA SER A 33 31.48 -0.32 23.91
C SER A 33 30.38 -1.29 24.34
N ALA A 34 29.37 -1.49 23.48
CA ALA A 34 28.29 -2.44 23.72
C ALA A 34 28.83 -3.88 23.84
N SER A 35 29.75 -4.29 22.96
CA SER A 35 30.45 -5.58 23.09
C SER A 35 31.11 -5.77 24.45
N THR A 36 31.87 -4.77 24.94
CA THR A 36 32.55 -4.84 26.24
C THR A 36 31.54 -4.91 27.38
N ALA A 37 30.45 -4.13 27.33
CA ALA A 37 29.38 -4.20 28.30
C ALA A 37 28.74 -5.60 28.32
N LEU A 38 28.51 -6.20 27.15
CA LEU A 38 27.92 -7.55 26.98
C LEU A 38 28.86 -8.70 27.37
N GLU A 39 30.16 -8.47 27.41
CA GLU A 39 31.17 -9.42 27.92
C GLU A 39 31.27 -9.34 29.45
N ILE A 40 31.26 -8.12 30.01
CA ILE A 40 31.39 -7.89 31.45
C ILE A 40 30.11 -8.27 32.20
N LEU A 41 28.94 -7.98 31.63
CA LEU A 41 27.65 -8.11 32.32
C LEU A 41 27.38 -9.53 32.88
N PRO A 42 27.59 -10.64 32.14
CA PRO A 42 27.42 -11.99 32.69
C PRO A 42 28.32 -12.28 33.89
N VAL A 43 29.58 -11.83 33.83
CA VAL A 43 30.55 -12.02 34.93
C VAL A 43 30.17 -11.17 36.14
N ALA A 44 29.72 -9.93 35.91
CA ALA A 44 29.21 -9.07 36.98
C ALA A 44 27.96 -9.65 37.65
N LEU A 45 27.07 -10.29 36.89
CA LEU A 45 25.91 -11.01 37.43
C LEU A 45 26.31 -12.24 38.25
N GLU A 46 27.26 -13.04 37.77
CA GLU A 46 27.79 -14.21 38.50
C GLU A 46 28.42 -13.80 39.84
N LEU A 47 29.13 -12.68 39.85
CA LEU A 47 29.77 -12.12 41.04
C LEU A 47 28.83 -11.31 41.95
N LEU A 48 27.57 -11.12 41.56
CA LEU A 48 26.60 -10.25 42.25
C LEU A 48 27.14 -8.81 42.43
N PHE A 49 27.91 -8.32 41.46
CA PHE A 49 28.49 -6.98 41.49
C PHE A 49 27.51 -5.93 40.95
N GLU A 50 26.56 -5.56 41.80
CA GLU A 50 25.41 -4.70 41.48
C GLU A 50 25.76 -3.36 40.81
N ASP A 51 26.80 -2.66 41.29
CA ASP A 51 27.19 -1.37 40.69
C ASP A 51 27.72 -1.54 39.26
N CYS A 52 28.43 -2.64 38.98
CA CYS A 52 28.89 -2.96 37.64
C CYS A 52 27.74 -3.38 36.73
N VAL A 53 26.79 -4.18 37.25
CA VAL A 53 25.56 -4.54 36.50
C VAL A 53 24.81 -3.28 36.09
N LYS A 54 24.56 -2.35 37.04
CA LYS A 54 23.92 -1.06 36.76
C LYS A 54 24.71 -0.22 35.76
N ALA A 55 26.04 -0.17 35.87
CA ALA A 55 26.89 0.54 34.93
C ALA A 55 26.80 -0.04 33.50
N CYS A 56 26.83 -1.37 33.37
CA CYS A 56 26.64 -2.06 32.10
C CYS A 56 25.25 -1.81 31.50
N VAL A 57 24.18 -1.96 32.28
CA VAL A 57 22.80 -1.75 31.83
C VAL A 57 22.59 -0.30 31.38
N LYS A 58 23.01 0.67 32.18
CA LYS A 58 22.93 2.09 31.84
C LYS A 58 23.72 2.44 30.58
N PHE A 59 24.89 1.82 30.40
CA PHE A 59 25.66 2.01 29.17
C PHE A 59 24.92 1.43 27.96
N LEU A 60 24.43 0.19 28.06
CA LEU A 60 23.67 -0.48 27.01
C LEU A 60 22.40 0.31 26.64
N GLU A 61 21.70 0.88 27.62
CA GLU A 61 20.54 1.75 27.43
C GLU A 61 20.87 3.03 26.64
N ALA A 62 22.11 3.52 26.70
CA ALA A 62 22.50 4.79 26.08
C ALA A 62 23.17 4.67 24.69
N VAL A 63 23.60 3.48 24.26
CA VAL A 63 24.39 3.30 23.01
C VAL A 63 23.65 2.48 21.94
N PRO A 64 23.90 2.67 20.63
CA PRO A 64 23.33 1.81 19.59
C PRO A 64 23.88 0.39 19.66
N TRP A 65 23.12 -0.58 19.14
CA TRP A 65 23.49 -2.00 19.08
C TRP A 65 23.52 -2.50 17.64
N SER A 66 24.40 -3.43 17.32
CA SER A 66 24.26 -4.29 16.14
C SER A 66 23.12 -5.31 16.32
N GLU A 67 22.70 -5.98 15.25
CA GLU A 67 21.70 -7.05 15.35
C GLU A 67 22.16 -8.21 16.25
N GLU A 68 23.46 -8.53 16.23
CA GLU A 68 24.06 -9.55 17.09
C GLU A 68 24.10 -9.11 18.55
N GLU A 69 24.44 -7.85 18.80
CA GLU A 69 24.44 -7.27 20.13
C GLU A 69 23.01 -7.21 20.71
N GLU A 70 22.01 -6.82 19.93
CA GLU A 70 20.60 -6.82 20.35
C GLU A 70 20.14 -8.22 20.76
N LYS A 71 20.45 -9.26 19.97
CA LYS A 71 20.15 -10.65 20.33
C LYS A 71 20.79 -11.06 21.65
N ARG A 72 22.04 -10.63 21.90
CA ARG A 72 22.74 -10.87 23.18
C ARG A 72 22.07 -10.12 24.32
N VAL A 73 21.72 -8.84 24.15
CA VAL A 73 20.95 -8.07 25.14
C VAL A 73 19.67 -8.81 25.52
N LEU A 74 18.85 -9.20 24.52
CA LEU A 74 17.60 -9.93 24.72
C LEU A 74 17.80 -11.25 25.48
N SER A 75 18.90 -11.96 25.25
CA SER A 75 19.21 -13.21 25.97
C SER A 75 19.59 -13.00 27.45
N LEU A 76 20.09 -11.81 27.80
CA LEU A 76 20.53 -11.47 29.16
C LEU A 76 19.41 -10.86 30.00
N ILE A 77 18.39 -10.27 29.38
CA ILE A 77 17.25 -9.64 30.08
C ILE A 77 16.62 -10.56 31.15
N PRO A 78 16.34 -11.86 30.92
CA PRO A 78 15.75 -12.73 31.94
C PRO A 78 16.62 -12.93 33.19
N LEU A 79 17.90 -12.58 33.13
CA LEU A 79 18.86 -12.71 34.24
C LEU A 79 18.98 -11.41 35.05
N LEU A 80 18.45 -10.30 34.55
CA LEU A 80 18.49 -8.99 35.18
C LEU A 80 17.35 -8.80 36.18
N ARG A 81 17.48 -7.81 37.06
CA ARG A 81 16.37 -7.39 37.92
C ARG A 81 15.27 -6.73 37.09
N GLU A 82 14.08 -6.62 37.68
CA GLU A 82 12.92 -6.05 36.98
C GLU A 82 13.15 -4.61 36.50
N GLU A 83 13.80 -3.77 37.31
CA GLU A 83 14.11 -2.38 36.96
C GLU A 83 15.06 -2.31 35.75
N GLU A 84 16.17 -3.05 35.80
CA GLU A 84 17.19 -3.14 34.74
C GLU A 84 16.62 -3.74 33.45
N SER A 85 15.78 -4.78 33.59
CA SER A 85 15.09 -5.42 32.47
C SER A 85 14.17 -4.43 31.76
N LYS A 86 13.42 -3.62 32.52
CA LYS A 86 12.51 -2.62 31.96
C LYS A 86 13.24 -1.54 31.17
N GLU A 87 14.40 -1.08 31.64
CA GLU A 87 15.21 -0.08 30.93
C GLU A 87 15.62 -0.56 29.54
N LEU A 88 16.12 -1.81 29.43
CA LEU A 88 16.55 -2.36 28.15
C LEU A 88 15.36 -2.77 27.27
N LEU A 89 14.30 -3.36 27.85
CA LEU A 89 13.10 -3.76 27.11
C LEU A 89 12.38 -2.57 26.48
N ALA A 90 12.41 -1.40 27.11
CA ALA A 90 11.80 -0.19 26.57
C ALA A 90 12.37 0.23 25.20
N ARG A 91 13.58 -0.22 24.83
CA ARG A 91 14.21 0.07 23.54
C ARG A 91 13.77 -0.85 22.40
N VAL A 92 13.32 -2.06 22.72
CA VAL A 92 13.12 -3.15 21.73
C VAL A 92 11.70 -3.69 21.70
N SER A 93 10.96 -3.55 22.79
CA SER A 93 9.57 -3.98 22.87
C SER A 93 8.66 -2.76 22.69
N PRO A 94 7.86 -2.68 21.61
CA PRO A 94 6.76 -1.74 21.57
C PRO A 94 5.80 -2.08 22.71
N GLY A 95 5.38 -1.09 23.50
CA GLY A 95 4.44 -1.30 24.60
C GLY A 95 3.03 -1.68 24.15
N GLU A 96 2.72 -1.52 22.86
CA GLU A 96 1.44 -1.82 22.22
C GLU A 96 1.66 -2.49 20.85
N ASP A 97 0.79 -3.44 20.49
CA ASP A 97 0.92 -4.28 19.29
C ASP A 97 0.83 -3.51 17.96
N ASP A 98 0.29 -2.28 17.95
CA ASP A 98 0.03 -1.47 16.74
C ASP A 98 1.07 -0.35 16.46
N PHE A 99 2.12 -0.21 17.28
CA PHE A 99 3.03 0.94 17.21
C PHE A 99 3.71 1.13 15.84
N TYR A 100 4.13 0.03 15.20
CA TYR A 100 4.77 0.10 13.89
C TYR A 100 3.77 0.30 12.73
N GLU A 101 2.51 -0.11 12.89
CA GLU A 101 1.45 0.18 11.91
C GLU A 101 1.12 1.67 11.90
N GLU A 102 1.05 2.30 13.08
CA GLU A 102 0.85 3.75 13.20
C GLU A 102 2.04 4.55 12.65
N MET A 103 3.28 4.08 12.88
CA MET A 103 4.46 4.67 12.23
C MET A 103 4.37 4.57 10.70
N LEU A 104 4.02 3.39 10.18
CA LEU A 104 3.89 3.18 8.74
C LEU A 104 2.76 4.03 8.14
N HIS A 105 1.63 4.13 8.85
CA HIS A 105 0.51 4.98 8.48
C HIS A 105 0.92 6.45 8.40
N GLY A 106 1.63 6.95 9.42
CA GLY A 106 2.17 8.31 9.44
C GLY A 106 3.14 8.58 8.27
N LEU A 107 3.99 7.62 7.92
CA LEU A 107 4.87 7.73 6.74
C LEU A 107 4.07 7.83 5.43
N ILE A 108 3.02 7.03 5.27
CA ILE A 108 2.15 7.08 4.09
C ILE A 108 1.40 8.40 4.01
N GLU A 109 0.86 8.91 5.12
CA GLU A 109 0.23 10.24 5.17
C GLU A 109 1.21 11.35 4.81
N LYS A 110 2.44 11.32 5.34
CA LYS A 110 3.48 12.28 4.96
C LYS A 110 3.86 12.16 3.49
N ALA A 111 3.89 10.96 2.92
CA ALA A 111 4.11 10.77 1.48
C ALA A 111 2.99 11.36 0.62
N MET A 112 1.75 11.42 1.13
CA MET A 112 0.61 11.99 0.43
C MET A 112 0.50 13.51 0.61
N TYR A 113 0.84 14.06 1.79
CA TYR A 113 0.53 15.46 2.11
C TYR A 113 1.77 16.36 2.33
N SER A 114 2.99 15.82 2.27
CA SER A 114 4.21 16.66 2.43
C SER A 114 4.53 17.46 1.16
N GLN A 115 4.34 18.77 1.23
CA GLN A 115 4.82 19.75 0.25
C GLN A 115 6.06 20.47 0.84
N PRO A 116 7.15 20.72 0.08
CA PRO A 116 7.33 20.54 -1.36
C PRO A 116 8.00 19.20 -1.79
N ASN A 117 8.42 18.34 -0.87
CA ASN A 117 9.29 17.17 -1.17
C ASN A 117 8.54 15.86 -1.44
N MET A 118 7.25 15.92 -1.81
CA MET A 118 6.36 14.76 -1.94
C MET A 118 6.94 13.60 -2.77
N ALA A 119 7.57 13.89 -3.91
CA ALA A 119 8.09 12.85 -4.80
C ALA A 119 9.21 12.04 -4.14
N PHE A 120 10.14 12.70 -3.44
CA PHE A 120 11.22 12.04 -2.72
C PHE A 120 10.69 11.23 -1.55
N VAL A 121 9.73 11.78 -0.80
CA VAL A 121 9.08 11.05 0.29
C VAL A 121 8.35 9.80 -0.23
N LYS A 122 7.65 9.90 -1.36
CA LYS A 122 6.99 8.74 -2.00
C LYS A 122 7.99 7.66 -2.43
N VAL A 123 9.14 8.03 -2.97
CA VAL A 123 10.20 7.06 -3.34
C VAL A 123 10.78 6.40 -2.10
N PHE A 124 11.06 7.19 -1.06
CA PHE A 124 11.58 6.68 0.21
C PHE A 124 10.60 5.70 0.88
N VAL A 125 9.32 6.09 1.01
CA VAL A 125 8.28 5.25 1.60
C VAL A 125 8.02 4.01 0.75
N ALA A 126 8.07 4.10 -0.58
CA ALA A 126 7.96 2.93 -1.45
C ALA A 126 9.08 1.91 -1.21
N LYS A 127 10.32 2.39 -1.02
CA LYS A 127 11.46 1.52 -0.67
C LYS A 127 11.25 0.88 0.71
N LEU A 128 10.88 1.68 1.71
CA LEU A 128 10.65 1.18 3.07
C LEU A 128 9.55 0.12 3.10
N LEU A 129 8.44 0.32 2.39
CA LEU A 129 7.37 -0.67 2.26
C LEU A 129 7.82 -1.98 1.63
N ARG A 130 8.75 -1.94 0.67
CA ARG A 130 9.30 -3.13 0.00
C ARG A 130 10.21 -3.93 0.93
N ASP A 131 10.99 -3.23 1.74
CA ASP A 131 11.97 -3.83 2.66
C ASP A 131 11.33 -4.20 4.02
N PHE A 132 10.06 -3.86 4.24
CA PHE A 132 9.35 -4.11 5.49
C PHE A 132 8.99 -5.59 5.67
N SER A 133 9.35 -6.16 6.83
CA SER A 133 9.21 -7.60 7.11
C SER A 133 7.76 -8.10 7.16
N SER A 134 6.82 -7.29 7.68
CA SER A 134 5.41 -7.71 7.83
C SER A 134 4.54 -7.25 6.66
N ARG A 135 4.33 -8.15 5.69
CA ARG A 135 3.44 -7.88 4.54
C ARG A 135 1.99 -7.65 4.95
N GLU A 136 1.49 -8.37 5.96
CA GLU A 136 0.11 -8.23 6.42
C GLU A 136 -0.16 -6.88 7.08
N SER A 137 0.81 -6.35 7.83
CA SER A 137 0.72 -5.01 8.40
C SER A 137 0.80 -3.94 7.32
N ALA A 138 1.72 -4.07 6.35
CA ALA A 138 1.76 -3.18 5.19
C ALA A 138 0.45 -3.19 4.41
N ARG A 139 -0.17 -4.38 4.24
CA ARG A 139 -1.49 -4.53 3.63
C ARG A 139 -2.56 -3.74 4.39
N ARG A 140 -2.70 -3.93 5.70
CA ARG A 140 -3.71 -3.22 6.53
C ARG A 140 -3.57 -1.71 6.44
N VAL A 141 -2.35 -1.20 6.55
CA VAL A 141 -2.10 0.24 6.51
C VAL A 141 -2.38 0.82 5.11
N LEU A 142 -2.01 0.11 4.04
CA LEU A 142 -2.33 0.52 2.67
C LEU A 142 -3.83 0.47 2.38
N GLU A 143 -4.54 -0.55 2.87
CA GLU A 143 -6.00 -0.67 2.77
C GLU A 143 -6.70 0.49 3.48
N ARG A 144 -6.27 0.85 4.70
CA ARG A 144 -6.77 2.02 5.44
C ARG A 144 -6.57 3.32 4.66
N ALA A 145 -5.37 3.52 4.11
CA ALA A 145 -5.08 4.71 3.30
C ALA A 145 -5.89 4.76 2.00
N PHE A 146 -6.06 3.61 1.34
CA PHE A 146 -6.85 3.49 0.12
C PHE A 146 -8.33 3.81 0.37
N ASP A 147 -8.93 3.23 1.42
CA ASP A 147 -10.33 3.47 1.79
C ASP A 147 -10.59 4.96 2.10
N ALA A 148 -9.70 5.58 2.91
CA ALA A 148 -9.80 6.99 3.24
C ALA A 148 -9.76 7.90 2.00
N ASN A 149 -8.80 7.67 1.09
CA ASN A 149 -8.68 8.48 -0.13
C ASN A 149 -9.83 8.20 -1.12
N LEU A 150 -10.30 6.96 -1.23
CA LEU A 150 -11.44 6.61 -2.08
C LEU A 150 -12.71 7.30 -1.61
N ARG A 151 -12.95 7.30 -0.29
CA ARG A 151 -14.06 8.02 0.33
C ARG A 151 -14.00 9.52 0.02
N ILE A 152 -12.84 10.16 0.19
CA ILE A 152 -12.69 11.59 -0.11
C ILE A 152 -12.99 11.90 -1.58
N VAL A 153 -12.54 11.08 -2.52
CA VAL A 153 -12.83 11.26 -3.96
C VAL A 153 -14.32 11.12 -4.24
N LYS A 154 -14.99 10.13 -3.63
CA LYS A 154 -16.43 9.91 -3.77
C LYS A 154 -17.22 11.10 -3.24
N GLU A 155 -16.98 11.50 -1.99
CA GLU A 155 -17.67 12.63 -1.35
C GLU A 155 -17.45 13.92 -2.15
N SER A 156 -16.23 14.15 -2.66
CA SER A 156 -15.94 15.31 -3.50
C SER A 156 -16.73 15.31 -4.81
N LEU A 157 -16.93 14.16 -5.45
CA LEU A 157 -17.68 14.05 -6.70
C LEU A 157 -19.20 14.08 -6.49
N GLU A 158 -19.68 13.53 -5.38
CA GLU A 158 -21.07 13.64 -4.94
C GLU A 158 -21.42 15.11 -4.65
N GLN A 159 -20.55 15.82 -3.93
CA GLN A 159 -20.70 17.25 -3.66
C GLN A 159 -20.65 18.05 -4.96
N TYR A 160 -19.69 17.81 -5.84
CA TYR A 160 -19.64 18.48 -7.15
C TYR A 160 -20.94 18.32 -7.96
N SER A 161 -21.55 17.13 -7.91
CA SER A 161 -22.75 16.79 -8.66
C SER A 161 -24.07 17.18 -7.95
N SER A 162 -24.00 17.76 -6.75
CA SER A 162 -25.18 18.06 -5.94
C SER A 162 -26.03 19.19 -6.56
N PRO A 163 -27.36 19.04 -6.61
CA PRO A 163 -28.26 20.08 -7.10
C PRO A 163 -28.42 21.26 -6.13
N ASP A 164 -27.90 21.19 -4.90
CA ASP A 164 -28.01 22.23 -3.87
C ASP A 164 -27.19 23.50 -4.18
N PHE A 165 -26.32 23.43 -5.19
CA PHE A 165 -25.48 24.51 -5.69
C PHE A 165 -26.24 25.56 -6.53
N ARG A 166 -27.45 25.94 -6.10
CA ARG A 166 -28.30 26.99 -6.74
C ARG A 166 -28.31 28.31 -5.94
N GLY A 167 -27.19 28.63 -5.30
CA GLY A 167 -26.96 29.88 -4.57
C GLY A 167 -26.25 30.96 -5.42
N ASP A 168 -25.54 31.89 -4.76
CA ASP A 168 -24.70 32.87 -5.45
C ASP A 168 -23.70 32.16 -6.40
N HIS A 169 -23.63 32.65 -7.64
CA HIS A 169 -22.97 31.95 -8.75
C HIS A 169 -21.46 31.80 -8.50
N ASN A 170 -20.83 32.82 -7.90
CA ASN A 170 -19.39 32.82 -7.64
C ASN A 170 -18.98 31.88 -6.50
N GLU A 171 -19.76 31.85 -5.41
CA GLU A 171 -19.50 30.94 -4.29
C GLU A 171 -19.67 29.48 -4.72
N THR A 172 -20.71 29.21 -5.50
CA THR A 172 -20.99 27.89 -6.08
C THR A 172 -19.83 27.40 -6.94
N GLU A 173 -19.33 28.24 -7.85
CA GLU A 173 -18.24 27.87 -8.77
C GLU A 173 -16.91 27.64 -8.01
N ALA A 174 -16.64 28.43 -6.97
CA ALA A 174 -15.47 28.25 -6.11
C ALA A 174 -15.50 26.93 -5.35
N ILE A 175 -16.67 26.54 -4.81
CA ILE A 175 -16.85 25.28 -4.09
C ILE A 175 -16.71 24.09 -5.04
N GLN A 176 -17.31 24.14 -6.24
CA GLN A 176 -17.14 23.11 -7.26
C GLN A 176 -15.67 22.92 -7.67
N ARG A 177 -14.93 24.01 -7.86
CA ARG A 177 -13.48 23.96 -8.12
C ARG A 177 -12.72 23.28 -6.99
N LEU A 178 -13.01 23.62 -5.74
CA LEU A 178 -12.39 23.02 -4.57
C LEU A 178 -12.60 21.51 -4.53
N HIS A 179 -13.84 21.04 -4.74
CA HIS A 179 -14.16 19.61 -4.75
C HIS A 179 -13.45 18.88 -5.90
N LEU A 180 -13.42 19.46 -7.10
CA LEU A 180 -12.68 18.89 -8.23
C LEU A 180 -11.17 18.79 -7.98
N HIS A 181 -10.56 19.83 -7.38
CA HIS A 181 -9.14 19.79 -7.00
C HIS A 181 -8.87 18.76 -5.90
N THR A 182 -9.78 18.61 -4.95
CA THR A 182 -9.71 17.61 -3.88
C THR A 182 -9.80 16.19 -4.47
N ALA A 183 -10.76 15.94 -5.36
CA ALA A 183 -10.90 14.68 -6.08
C ALA A 183 -9.65 14.37 -6.92
N MET A 184 -9.09 15.35 -7.63
CA MET A 184 -7.87 15.17 -8.42
C MET A 184 -6.66 14.82 -7.56
N THR A 185 -6.50 15.48 -6.42
CA THR A 185 -5.36 15.26 -5.51
C THR A 185 -5.43 13.88 -4.90
N ASN A 186 -6.57 13.51 -4.33
CA ASN A 186 -6.78 12.19 -3.73
C ASN A 186 -6.80 11.08 -4.80
N GLY A 187 -7.25 11.37 -6.04
CA GLY A 187 -7.11 10.46 -7.16
C GLY A 187 -5.65 10.12 -7.50
N ARG A 188 -4.75 11.12 -7.44
CA ARG A 188 -3.30 10.87 -7.60
C ARG A 188 -2.71 10.06 -6.44
N HIS A 189 -3.23 10.23 -5.24
CA HIS A 189 -2.85 9.41 -4.08
C HIS A 189 -3.32 7.97 -4.24
N LEU A 190 -4.57 7.76 -4.66
CA LEU A 190 -5.10 6.44 -4.99
C LEU A 190 -4.26 5.75 -6.06
N LEU A 191 -3.86 6.46 -7.12
CA LEU A 191 -3.01 5.87 -8.16
C LEU A 191 -1.68 5.37 -7.57
N TRP A 192 -1.02 6.20 -6.74
CA TRP A 192 0.22 5.80 -6.08
C TRP A 192 0.01 4.63 -5.11
N LEU A 193 -1.06 4.63 -4.32
CA LEU A 193 -1.42 3.54 -3.41
C LEU A 193 -1.67 2.23 -4.17
N VAL A 194 -2.45 2.27 -5.25
CA VAL A 194 -2.72 1.11 -6.13
C VAL A 194 -1.41 0.53 -6.69
N GLU A 195 -0.49 1.38 -7.14
CA GLU A 195 0.83 0.93 -7.62
C GLU A 195 1.62 0.21 -6.53
N ARG A 196 1.62 0.73 -5.29
CA ARG A 196 2.29 0.09 -4.15
C ARG A 196 1.61 -1.22 -3.75
N MET A 197 0.28 -1.26 -3.70
CA MET A 197 -0.46 -2.47 -3.36
C MET A 197 -0.26 -3.58 -4.39
N ILE A 198 -0.20 -3.25 -5.69
CA ILE A 198 0.12 -4.21 -6.76
C ILE A 198 1.56 -4.70 -6.64
N GLU A 199 2.52 -3.79 -6.41
CA GLU A 199 3.94 -4.12 -6.24
C GLU A 199 4.18 -5.10 -5.08
N LEU A 200 3.49 -4.89 -3.96
CA LEU A 200 3.58 -5.74 -2.77
C LEU A 200 2.68 -6.98 -2.83
N LYS A 201 1.86 -7.12 -3.88
CA LYS A 201 0.86 -8.20 -4.06
C LYS A 201 -0.17 -8.27 -2.93
N VAL A 202 -0.75 -7.12 -2.58
CA VAL A 202 -1.74 -6.95 -1.50
C VAL A 202 -2.97 -6.16 -1.98
N ALA A 203 -3.28 -6.20 -3.27
CA ALA A 203 -4.33 -5.39 -3.90
C ALA A 203 -5.68 -6.12 -4.03
N ASP A 204 -5.86 -7.32 -3.48
CA ASP A 204 -7.09 -8.12 -3.63
C ASP A 204 -8.34 -7.41 -3.11
N LEU A 205 -8.25 -6.80 -1.91
CA LEU A 205 -9.34 -6.04 -1.34
C LEU A 205 -9.60 -4.75 -2.12
N ALA A 206 -8.54 -4.07 -2.58
CA ALA A 206 -8.67 -2.86 -3.40
C ALA A 206 -9.39 -3.15 -4.73
N VAL A 207 -9.09 -4.26 -5.40
CA VAL A 207 -9.82 -4.69 -6.61
C VAL A 207 -11.29 -4.94 -6.30
N LYS A 208 -11.59 -5.64 -5.21
CA LYS A 208 -12.98 -5.89 -4.79
C LYS A 208 -13.70 -4.56 -4.53
N GLN A 209 -13.14 -3.70 -3.68
CA GLN A 209 -13.71 -2.39 -3.36
C GLN A 209 -13.89 -1.53 -4.61
N TRP A 210 -12.90 -1.47 -5.51
CA TRP A 210 -12.97 -0.69 -6.75
C TRP A 210 -14.03 -1.22 -7.74
N SER A 211 -14.28 -2.52 -7.74
CA SER A 211 -15.32 -3.14 -8.58
C SER A 211 -16.73 -2.88 -8.07
N GLU A 212 -16.92 -2.57 -6.78
CA GLU A 212 -18.23 -2.42 -6.15
C GLU A 212 -18.63 -0.95 -6.01
N GLN A 213 -18.54 -0.19 -7.11
CA GLN A 213 -18.67 1.28 -7.13
C GLN A 213 -19.71 1.78 -8.15
N ALA A 214 -20.90 1.17 -8.18
CA ALA A 214 -21.96 1.54 -9.11
C ALA A 214 -22.41 3.01 -9.00
N ALA A 215 -22.65 3.52 -7.78
CA ALA A 215 -23.05 4.93 -7.59
C ALA A 215 -21.94 5.91 -8.04
N PHE A 216 -20.73 5.63 -7.60
CA PHE A 216 -19.56 6.47 -7.90
C PHE A 216 -19.25 6.54 -9.41
N THR A 217 -19.33 5.41 -10.12
CA THR A 217 -19.13 5.39 -11.58
C THR A 217 -20.22 6.15 -12.34
N VAL A 218 -21.45 6.20 -11.80
CA VAL A 218 -22.52 7.05 -12.34
C VAL A 218 -22.21 8.53 -12.13
N ASP A 219 -21.72 8.92 -10.95
CA ASP A 219 -21.37 10.32 -10.68
C ASP A 219 -20.15 10.77 -11.50
N LEU A 220 -19.18 9.90 -11.72
CA LEU A 220 -18.09 10.14 -12.68
C LEU A 220 -18.63 10.37 -14.10
N GLN A 221 -19.58 9.56 -14.56
CA GLN A 221 -20.18 9.75 -15.89
C GLN A 221 -20.91 11.09 -16.00
N LYS A 222 -21.66 11.50 -14.97
CA LYS A 222 -22.32 12.82 -14.95
C LYS A 222 -21.29 13.93 -14.97
N ALA A 223 -20.29 13.85 -14.08
CA ALA A 223 -19.25 14.87 -13.96
C ALA A 223 -18.44 15.01 -15.25
N PHE A 224 -18.15 13.91 -15.96
CA PHE A 224 -17.37 13.96 -17.19
C PHE A 224 -18.16 14.41 -18.42
N ARG A 225 -19.50 14.39 -18.38
CA ARG A 225 -20.37 15.00 -19.41
C ARG A 225 -20.46 16.51 -19.28
N ASP A 226 -20.34 17.03 -18.06
CA ASP A 226 -20.22 18.46 -17.81
C ASP A 226 -18.87 18.96 -18.39
N ASP A 227 -18.80 20.14 -19.00
CA ASP A 227 -17.56 20.65 -19.59
C ASP A 227 -16.68 21.41 -18.57
N ALA A 228 -17.20 21.69 -17.37
CA ALA A 228 -16.50 22.49 -16.37
C ALA A 228 -15.17 21.87 -15.90
N TRP A 229 -15.08 20.55 -15.74
CA TRP A 229 -13.84 19.88 -15.31
C TRP A 229 -12.68 20.06 -16.28
N ARG A 230 -12.94 20.29 -17.57
CA ARG A 230 -11.90 20.39 -18.61
C ARG A 230 -10.96 21.57 -18.35
N ASN A 231 -11.51 22.65 -17.80
CA ASN A 231 -10.75 23.86 -17.49
C ASN A 231 -10.14 23.83 -16.07
N ILE A 232 -10.71 23.03 -15.16
CA ILE A 232 -10.31 23.01 -13.75
C ILE A 232 -9.29 21.90 -13.47
N VAL A 233 -9.63 20.66 -13.85
CA VAL A 233 -8.82 19.46 -13.61
C VAL A 233 -8.86 18.51 -14.83
N PRO A 234 -8.30 18.90 -15.99
CA PRO A 234 -8.35 18.08 -17.20
C PRO A 234 -7.74 16.68 -17.05
N GLY A 235 -6.88 16.47 -16.05
CA GLY A 235 -6.26 15.18 -15.76
C GLY A 235 -7.12 14.20 -14.95
N LEU A 236 -8.25 14.63 -14.36
CA LEU A 236 -9.04 13.79 -13.46
C LEU A 236 -9.55 12.49 -14.12
N PRO A 237 -10.15 12.52 -15.33
CA PRO A 237 -10.56 11.28 -16.00
C PRO A 237 -9.38 10.30 -16.22
N ALA A 238 -8.22 10.82 -16.61
CA ALA A 238 -7.05 10.00 -16.88
C ALA A 238 -6.50 9.35 -15.61
N VAL A 239 -6.53 10.05 -14.48
CA VAL A 239 -6.11 9.50 -13.19
C VAL A 239 -7.05 8.36 -12.76
N MET A 240 -8.36 8.56 -12.84
CA MET A 240 -9.35 7.53 -12.49
C MET A 240 -9.27 6.30 -13.41
N LEU A 241 -9.09 6.51 -14.70
CA LEU A 241 -8.93 5.42 -15.67
C LEU A 241 -7.56 4.73 -15.54
N ARG A 242 -6.50 5.41 -15.09
CA ARG A 242 -5.22 4.76 -14.76
C ARG A 242 -5.35 3.85 -13.55
N CYS A 243 -6.03 4.27 -12.48
CA CYS A 243 -6.31 3.39 -11.33
C CYS A 243 -7.05 2.13 -11.80
N THR A 244 -8.11 2.33 -12.60
CA THR A 244 -8.92 1.24 -13.17
C THR A 244 -8.09 0.32 -14.05
N CYS A 245 -7.27 0.87 -14.94
CA CYS A 245 -6.40 0.10 -15.83
C CYS A 245 -5.38 -0.72 -15.05
N LYS A 246 -4.70 -0.16 -14.05
CA LYS A 246 -3.74 -0.90 -13.21
C LYS A 246 -4.39 -2.10 -12.51
N LEU A 247 -5.54 -1.88 -11.88
CA LEU A 247 -6.29 -2.93 -11.18
C LEU A 247 -6.84 -3.99 -12.15
N ALA A 248 -7.46 -3.57 -13.25
CA ALA A 248 -8.01 -4.46 -14.27
C ALA A 248 -6.91 -5.27 -14.97
N SER A 249 -5.76 -4.66 -15.26
CA SER A 249 -4.62 -5.35 -15.87
C SER A 249 -4.05 -6.43 -14.96
N ALA A 250 -3.95 -6.17 -13.65
CA ALA A 250 -3.52 -7.17 -12.68
C ALA A 250 -4.51 -8.35 -12.58
N VAL A 251 -5.82 -8.07 -12.61
CA VAL A 251 -6.86 -9.12 -12.68
C VAL A 251 -6.76 -9.92 -13.98
N ALA A 252 -6.63 -9.23 -15.11
CA ALA A 252 -6.60 -9.85 -16.44
C ALA A 252 -5.30 -10.64 -16.70
N ALA A 253 -4.22 -10.30 -16.02
CA ALA A 253 -2.95 -11.04 -16.04
C ALA A 253 -2.95 -12.24 -15.08
N GLY A 254 -3.97 -12.37 -14.22
CA GLY A 254 -4.02 -13.41 -13.20
C GLY A 254 -3.06 -13.21 -12.04
N THR A 255 -2.46 -12.02 -11.89
CA THR A 255 -1.63 -11.68 -10.72
C THR A 255 -2.47 -11.42 -9.48
N ILE A 256 -3.74 -11.01 -9.67
CA ILE A 256 -4.76 -10.91 -8.62
C ILE A 256 -5.93 -11.81 -9.00
N LEU A 257 -6.20 -12.82 -8.17
CA LEU A 257 -7.29 -13.77 -8.39
C LEU A 257 -8.56 -13.25 -7.72
N SER A 258 -9.53 -12.81 -8.54
CA SER A 258 -10.81 -12.30 -8.05
C SER A 258 -11.99 -13.19 -8.45
N SER A 259 -13.09 -13.12 -7.70
CA SER A 259 -14.30 -13.90 -7.99
C SER A 259 -14.92 -13.48 -9.33
N ARG A 260 -15.74 -14.36 -9.92
CA ARG A 260 -16.53 -14.05 -11.14
C ARG A 260 -17.29 -12.73 -10.98
N GLN A 261 -17.91 -12.52 -9.82
CA GLN A 261 -18.73 -11.33 -9.55
C GLN A 261 -17.89 -10.05 -9.56
N VAL A 262 -16.69 -10.08 -8.96
CA VAL A 262 -15.76 -8.93 -8.96
C VAL A 262 -15.30 -8.63 -10.39
N ARG A 263 -14.88 -9.64 -11.16
CA ARG A 263 -14.48 -9.47 -12.57
C ARG A 263 -15.61 -8.88 -13.43
N MET A 264 -16.83 -9.37 -13.24
CA MET A 264 -18.01 -8.90 -13.97
C MET A 264 -18.35 -7.44 -13.60
N LYS A 265 -18.45 -7.11 -12.31
CA LYS A 265 -18.75 -5.75 -11.86
C LYS A 265 -17.68 -4.74 -12.28
N LEU A 266 -16.40 -5.14 -12.21
CA LEU A 266 -15.29 -4.29 -12.64
C LEU A 266 -15.45 -3.83 -14.09
N VAL A 267 -15.80 -4.72 -15.00
CA VAL A 267 -16.06 -4.34 -16.40
C VAL A 267 -17.39 -3.57 -16.50
N LYS A 268 -18.46 -4.10 -15.92
CA LYS A 268 -19.82 -3.56 -16.05
C LYS A 268 -19.93 -2.09 -15.61
N ASP A 269 -19.31 -1.74 -14.49
CA ASP A 269 -19.47 -0.42 -13.87
C ASP A 269 -18.48 0.61 -14.47
N TRP A 270 -17.28 0.17 -14.88
CA TRP A 270 -16.23 1.06 -15.40
C TRP A 270 -16.23 1.23 -16.92
N LEU A 271 -16.79 0.27 -17.68
CA LEU A 271 -16.93 0.39 -19.13
C LEU A 271 -17.68 1.68 -19.56
N PRO A 272 -18.84 2.03 -18.96
CA PRO A 272 -19.53 3.29 -19.28
C PRO A 272 -18.73 4.56 -18.98
N VAL A 273 -17.87 4.54 -17.96
CA VAL A 273 -16.97 5.65 -17.63
C VAL A 273 -15.95 5.84 -18.74
N LEU A 274 -15.30 4.75 -19.19
CA LEU A 274 -14.35 4.78 -20.30
C LEU A 274 -14.98 5.34 -21.58
N ILE A 275 -16.19 4.89 -21.92
CA ILE A 275 -16.94 5.36 -23.09
C ILE A 275 -17.19 6.87 -23.00
N SER A 276 -17.69 7.33 -21.85
CA SER A 276 -17.98 8.75 -21.62
C SER A 276 -16.73 9.63 -21.76
N CYS A 277 -15.55 9.15 -21.35
CA CYS A 277 -14.30 9.87 -21.51
C CYS A 277 -13.82 9.93 -22.97
N LYS A 278 -14.13 8.92 -23.79
CA LYS A 278 -13.74 8.83 -25.21
C LYS A 278 -14.63 9.66 -26.14
N ASP A 279 -15.91 9.84 -25.81
CA ASP A 279 -16.84 10.61 -26.64
C ASP A 279 -16.61 12.13 -26.54
N ASN A 280 -16.03 12.61 -25.43
CA ASN A 280 -15.89 14.03 -25.11
C ASN A 280 -14.62 14.72 -25.67
N VAL A 281 -14.07 14.23 -26.78
CA VAL A 281 -12.68 14.52 -27.21
C VAL A 281 -12.53 15.76 -28.12
N SER A 282 -12.03 16.85 -27.53
CA SER A 282 -11.20 17.90 -28.19
C SER A 282 -9.75 17.37 -28.36
N PRO A 283 -8.85 17.91 -29.21
CA PRO A 283 -7.70 17.14 -29.73
C PRO A 283 -6.81 16.62 -28.59
N MET A 284 -6.90 15.30 -28.39
CA MET A 284 -6.34 14.64 -27.22
C MET A 284 -4.83 14.52 -27.25
N LEU A 285 -4.20 14.68 -26.08
CA LEU A 285 -2.80 14.30 -25.90
C LEU A 285 -2.61 12.80 -26.25
N PRO A 286 -1.54 12.43 -26.98
CA PRO A 286 -1.29 11.04 -27.39
C PRO A 286 -1.28 10.01 -26.25
N SER A 287 -0.90 10.42 -25.02
CA SER A 287 -0.84 9.56 -23.83
C SER A 287 -2.21 9.11 -23.30
N HIS A 288 -3.30 9.79 -23.65
CA HIS A 288 -4.65 9.39 -23.25
C HIS A 288 -5.21 8.32 -24.20
N LYS A 289 -4.89 8.42 -25.49
CA LYS A 289 -5.30 7.44 -26.50
C LYS A 289 -4.75 6.05 -26.20
N THR A 290 -3.48 5.98 -25.81
CA THR A 290 -2.82 4.72 -25.41
C THR A 290 -3.46 4.10 -24.17
N LEU A 291 -3.76 4.90 -23.15
CA LEU A 291 -4.46 4.44 -21.93
C LEU A 291 -5.84 3.86 -22.25
N TYR A 292 -6.61 4.51 -23.13
CA TYR A 292 -7.96 4.04 -23.46
C TYR A 292 -7.91 2.71 -24.21
N LEU A 293 -7.02 2.60 -25.20
CA LEU A 293 -6.83 1.34 -25.94
C LEU A 293 -6.39 0.21 -24.99
N GLU A 294 -5.42 0.46 -24.11
CA GLU A 294 -4.97 -0.52 -23.11
C GLU A 294 -6.13 -0.99 -22.23
N LEU A 295 -7.01 -0.08 -21.80
CA LEU A 295 -8.15 -0.42 -20.98
C LEU A 295 -9.24 -1.18 -21.75
N GLU A 296 -9.51 -0.81 -23.01
CA GLU A 296 -10.42 -1.56 -23.90
C GLU A 296 -9.96 -3.02 -24.05
N GLU A 297 -8.70 -3.24 -24.41
CA GLU A 297 -8.11 -4.59 -24.53
C GLU A 297 -8.15 -5.36 -23.21
N THR A 298 -7.89 -4.67 -22.10
CA THR A 298 -7.91 -5.27 -20.76
C THR A 298 -9.32 -5.72 -20.38
N PHE A 299 -10.34 -4.89 -20.61
CA PHE A 299 -11.73 -5.29 -20.38
C PHE A 299 -12.15 -6.47 -21.27
N LEU A 300 -11.77 -6.48 -22.55
CA LEU A 300 -12.05 -7.60 -23.44
C LEU A 300 -11.39 -8.91 -22.96
N ARG A 301 -10.16 -8.84 -22.44
CA ARG A 301 -9.51 -9.99 -21.78
C ARG A 301 -10.30 -10.47 -20.57
N ILE A 302 -10.73 -9.57 -19.67
CA ILE A 302 -11.53 -9.94 -18.50
C ILE A 302 -12.85 -10.58 -18.94
N ILE A 303 -13.56 -9.97 -19.89
CA ILE A 303 -14.82 -10.48 -20.47
C ILE A 303 -14.63 -11.91 -20.98
N SER A 304 -13.51 -12.21 -21.63
CA SER A 304 -13.20 -13.56 -22.13
C SER A 304 -13.03 -14.62 -21.02
N THR A 305 -12.92 -14.22 -19.76
CA THR A 305 -12.87 -15.13 -18.59
C THR A 305 -14.22 -15.36 -17.92
N LEU A 306 -15.28 -14.69 -18.39
CA LEU A 306 -16.62 -14.78 -17.85
C LEU A 306 -17.43 -15.87 -18.57
N PRO A 307 -18.47 -16.42 -17.94
CA PRO A 307 -19.41 -17.32 -18.61
C PRO A 307 -20.07 -16.67 -19.82
N MET A 308 -20.45 -17.50 -20.80
CA MET A 308 -20.90 -17.05 -22.12
C MET A 308 -22.06 -16.04 -22.06
N SER A 309 -23.00 -16.21 -21.13
CA SER A 309 -24.13 -15.31 -20.91
C SER A 309 -23.69 -13.90 -20.50
N ASP A 310 -22.77 -13.82 -19.53
CA ASP A 310 -22.28 -12.53 -19.01
C ASP A 310 -21.39 -11.86 -20.06
N ALA A 311 -20.54 -12.65 -20.72
CA ALA A 311 -19.66 -12.17 -21.77
C ALA A 311 -20.46 -11.60 -22.96
N GLN A 312 -21.58 -12.23 -23.33
CA GLN A 312 -22.45 -11.73 -24.41
C GLN A 312 -22.98 -10.33 -24.11
N VAL A 313 -23.50 -10.11 -22.89
CA VAL A 313 -24.06 -8.81 -22.48
C VAL A 313 -22.98 -7.72 -22.52
N LEU A 314 -21.79 -8.01 -21.98
CA LEU A 314 -20.70 -7.03 -21.93
C LEU A 314 -20.07 -6.77 -23.30
N LEU A 315 -19.88 -7.79 -24.14
CA LEU A 315 -19.36 -7.60 -25.51
C LEU A 315 -20.27 -6.72 -26.37
N GLN A 316 -21.59 -6.86 -26.23
CA GLN A 316 -22.54 -5.98 -26.92
C GLN A 316 -22.36 -4.51 -26.52
N GLN A 317 -22.05 -4.24 -25.25
CA GLN A 317 -21.75 -2.87 -24.78
C GLN A 317 -20.43 -2.34 -25.36
N CYS A 318 -19.44 -3.21 -25.56
CA CYS A 318 -18.14 -2.85 -26.17
C CYS A 318 -18.24 -2.46 -27.65
N LEU A 319 -19.39 -2.61 -28.32
CA LEU A 319 -19.57 -2.13 -29.69
C LEU A 319 -19.38 -0.60 -29.82
N SER A 320 -19.57 0.15 -28.73
CA SER A 320 -19.27 1.59 -28.68
C SER A 320 -17.78 1.91 -28.87
N PHE A 321 -16.88 0.93 -28.74
CA PHE A 321 -15.47 1.13 -29.03
C PHE A 321 -15.25 1.37 -30.53
N SER A 322 -16.06 0.72 -31.36
CA SER A 322 -16.01 0.88 -32.82
C SER A 322 -16.33 2.33 -33.17
N THR A 323 -15.33 3.01 -33.70
CA THR A 323 -15.56 4.20 -34.52
C THR A 323 -16.21 3.78 -35.84
N ARG A 324 -16.59 4.73 -36.70
CA ARG A 324 -17.30 4.47 -37.97
C ARG A 324 -16.58 3.49 -38.93
N ASN A 325 -15.35 3.06 -38.62
CA ASN A 325 -14.57 2.10 -39.38
C ASN A 325 -14.18 0.88 -38.51
N VAL A 326 -14.40 -0.34 -39.03
CA VAL A 326 -14.09 -1.60 -38.33
C VAL A 326 -12.57 -1.83 -38.21
N GLU A 327 -11.79 -1.28 -39.13
CA GLU A 327 -10.31 -1.37 -39.11
C GLU A 327 -9.69 -0.63 -37.91
N ASP A 328 -10.43 0.27 -37.25
CA ASP A 328 -9.95 1.05 -36.11
C ASP A 328 -9.97 0.24 -34.80
N CYS A 329 -10.56 -0.97 -34.76
CA CYS A 329 -10.74 -1.76 -33.53
C CYS A 329 -10.46 -3.27 -33.69
N PRO A 330 -9.24 -3.68 -34.09
CA PRO A 330 -8.90 -5.10 -34.32
C PRO A 330 -9.02 -5.98 -33.06
N HIS A 331 -8.81 -5.40 -31.87
CA HIS A 331 -9.00 -6.05 -30.58
C HIS A 331 -10.47 -6.45 -30.34
N LEU A 332 -11.42 -5.60 -30.72
CA LEU A 332 -12.85 -5.89 -30.60
C LEU A 332 -13.26 -7.04 -31.52
N VAL A 333 -12.81 -7.02 -32.77
CA VAL A 333 -13.05 -8.11 -33.74
C VAL A 333 -12.51 -9.44 -33.20
N THR A 334 -11.31 -9.44 -32.64
CA THR A 334 -10.69 -10.63 -32.03
C THR A 334 -11.51 -11.18 -30.85
N ALA A 335 -12.07 -10.30 -30.02
CA ALA A 335 -12.92 -10.68 -28.89
C ALA A 335 -14.24 -11.32 -29.36
N PHE A 336 -14.92 -10.73 -30.35
CA PHE A 336 -16.14 -11.31 -30.93
C PHE A 336 -15.86 -12.66 -31.61
N ASN A 337 -14.80 -12.77 -32.41
CA ASN A 337 -14.40 -14.03 -33.04
C ASN A 337 -14.14 -15.12 -31.99
N THR A 338 -13.49 -14.76 -30.88
CA THR A 338 -13.25 -15.66 -29.76
C THR A 338 -14.55 -16.13 -29.12
N TRP A 339 -15.51 -15.22 -28.91
CA TRP A 339 -16.82 -15.55 -28.35
C TRP A 339 -17.63 -16.44 -29.30
N PHE A 340 -17.74 -16.09 -30.60
CA PHE A 340 -18.46 -16.89 -31.59
C PHE A 340 -17.88 -18.30 -31.73
N ARG A 341 -16.55 -18.44 -31.75
CA ARG A 341 -15.88 -19.75 -31.76
C ARG A 341 -16.23 -20.61 -30.56
N ARG A 342 -16.43 -20.01 -29.37
CA ARG A 342 -16.85 -20.75 -28.16
C ARG A 342 -18.34 -21.07 -28.21
N ALA A 343 -19.17 -20.15 -28.69
CA ALA A 343 -20.62 -20.32 -28.81
C ALA A 343 -21.00 -21.40 -29.84
N SER A 344 -20.18 -21.61 -30.88
CA SER A 344 -20.41 -22.62 -31.90
C SER A 344 -19.92 -24.03 -31.52
N GLN A 345 -19.35 -24.22 -30.34
CA GLN A 345 -18.96 -25.55 -29.88
C GLN A 345 -20.20 -26.40 -29.57
N PRO A 346 -20.21 -27.69 -29.92
CA PRO A 346 -21.31 -28.58 -29.58
C PRO A 346 -21.45 -28.71 -28.05
N PRO A 347 -22.68 -28.90 -27.52
CA PRO A 347 -22.89 -29.07 -26.09
C PRO A 347 -22.13 -30.30 -25.59
N GLN A 348 -21.16 -30.11 -24.71
CA GLN A 348 -20.31 -31.19 -24.19
C GLN A 348 -20.96 -32.04 -23.09
N MET A 349 -22.24 -31.82 -22.78
CA MET A 349 -22.95 -32.50 -21.67
C MET A 349 -23.13 -34.01 -21.85
N GLU A 350 -22.81 -34.59 -23.01
CA GLU A 350 -22.87 -36.04 -23.23
C GLU A 350 -21.63 -36.82 -22.73
N ASN A 351 -20.57 -36.14 -22.26
CA ASN A 351 -19.31 -36.80 -21.83
C ASN A 351 -19.00 -36.68 -20.32
N LEU A 352 -19.95 -36.24 -19.50
CA LEU A 352 -19.85 -36.27 -18.04
C LEU A 352 -20.73 -37.41 -17.50
N GLY A 353 -20.30 -38.64 -17.79
CA GLY A 353 -20.82 -39.87 -17.19
C GLY A 353 -20.01 -40.27 -15.97
#